data_AF-A0A4Q2Z001-F1
#
_entry.id   AF-A0A4Q2Z001-F1
#
_cell.length_a   1.000
_cell.length_b   1.000
_cell.length_c   1.000
_cell.angle_alpha   90.00
_cell.angle_beta   90.00
_cell.angle_gamma   90.00
#
_symmetry.space_group_name_H-M   'P 1'
#
loop_
_entity.id
_entity.type
_entity.pdbx_description
1 polymer ?
#
loop_
_entity_poly.entity_id
_entity_poly.type
_entity_poly.pdbx_seq_one_letter_code
_entity_poly.pdbx_strand_id
1 'polypeptide(L)'
;NATVHSEDGLNVMAYNRCIGTRYCANNCPYKVRRFNFFDYNQRSLDKLYTWNMVNEKGTPDTLKMRNNPNVTVRMRGVMEKCTFCVQRIQEAKIAAKVRAKDSDNVLIPTDAFTTACAQACPTDAIIFGNIADPESKVSKSRKDVRAYRLLEYLNTQPRISYLARIRNPNMKMPGANRIGSFMSDGHDHAPGHSHSPKDPVHAAPTGGHN
;
A
#
# COMPACT_ATOMS: atom_id res chain seq x y z
N ASN A 1 0.29 -24.26 5.51
CA ASN A 1 0.59 -22.82 5.56
C ASN A 1 -0.51 -22.05 4.83
N ALA A 2 -1.06 -20.97 5.40
CA ALA A 2 -2.12 -20.16 4.77
C ALA A 2 -1.60 -18.93 4.00
N THR A 3 -0.35 -18.52 4.24
CA THR A 3 0.28 -17.38 3.58
C THR A 3 1.64 -17.77 3.05
N VAL A 4 1.83 -17.65 1.75
CA VAL A 4 3.07 -18.05 1.07
C VAL A 4 3.49 -16.97 0.09
N HIS A 5 4.76 -16.94 -0.28
CA HIS A 5 5.24 -16.13 -1.39
C HIS A 5 5.09 -16.93 -2.69
N SER A 6 4.56 -16.30 -3.73
CA SER A 6 4.61 -16.87 -5.08
C SER A 6 5.98 -16.62 -5.72
N GLU A 7 6.26 -17.34 -6.80
CA GLU A 7 7.46 -17.17 -7.62
C GLU A 7 7.59 -15.74 -8.19
N ASP A 8 6.47 -15.08 -8.48
CA ASP A 8 6.44 -13.68 -8.91
C ASP A 8 6.81 -12.68 -7.80
N GLY A 9 7.04 -13.16 -6.57
CA GLY A 9 7.33 -12.33 -5.40
C GLY A 9 6.09 -11.70 -4.76
N LEU A 10 4.88 -12.16 -5.09
CA LEU A 10 3.63 -11.74 -4.44
C LEU A 10 3.47 -12.49 -3.12
N ASN A 11 2.96 -11.83 -2.08
CA ASN A 11 2.44 -12.57 -0.92
C ASN A 11 1.02 -13.03 -1.27
N VAL A 12 0.75 -14.34 -1.28
CA VAL A 12 -0.56 -14.91 -1.59
C VAL A 12 -1.23 -15.39 -0.31
N MET A 13 -2.53 -15.11 -0.18
CA MET A 13 -3.35 -15.55 0.95
C MET A 13 -4.29 -16.67 0.49
N ALA A 14 -4.06 -17.88 0.98
CA ALA A 14 -4.97 -19.02 0.77
C ALA A 14 -6.06 -18.98 1.84
N TYR A 15 -7.23 -18.45 1.47
CA TYR A 15 -8.33 -18.19 2.40
C TYR A 15 -8.89 -19.45 3.06
N ASN A 16 -9.02 -20.54 2.31
CA ASN A 16 -9.51 -21.84 2.78
C ASN A 16 -8.58 -22.53 3.80
N ARG A 17 -7.30 -22.14 3.87
CA ARG A 17 -6.33 -22.69 4.82
C ARG A 17 -6.19 -21.85 6.08
N CYS A 18 -6.83 -20.68 6.14
CA CYS A 18 -6.75 -19.79 7.28
C CYS A 18 -7.66 -20.27 8.43
N ILE A 19 -7.06 -20.59 9.57
CA ILE A 19 -7.78 -21.01 10.78
C ILE A 19 -8.11 -19.84 11.74
N GLY A 20 -7.74 -18.61 11.37
CA GLY A 20 -8.15 -17.42 12.11
C GLY A 20 -7.38 -17.11 13.41
N THR A 21 -6.14 -17.57 13.57
CA THR A 21 -5.30 -17.23 14.74
C THR A 21 -4.87 -15.76 14.82
N ARG A 22 -4.98 -15.00 13.72
CA ARG A 22 -4.66 -13.56 13.61
C ARG A 22 -3.21 -13.14 13.89
N TYR A 23 -2.31 -14.07 14.22
CA TYR A 23 -0.89 -13.75 14.44
C TYR A 23 -0.24 -13.04 13.24
N CYS A 24 -0.65 -13.39 12.02
CA CYS A 24 -0.18 -12.74 10.81
C CYS A 24 -0.51 -11.23 10.75
N ALA A 25 -1.60 -10.78 11.39
CA ALA A 25 -1.95 -9.37 11.51
C ALA A 25 -0.99 -8.65 12.47
N ASN A 26 -0.69 -9.28 13.62
CA ASN A 26 0.21 -8.73 14.62
C ASN A 26 1.62 -8.55 14.06
N ASN A 27 2.14 -9.56 13.36
CA ASN A 27 3.49 -9.50 12.79
C ASN A 27 3.61 -8.59 11.54
N CYS A 28 2.49 -8.15 10.96
CA CYS A 28 2.54 -7.21 9.84
C CYS A 28 2.83 -5.80 10.36
N PRO A 29 3.98 -5.17 10.02
CA PRO A 29 4.31 -3.83 10.51
C PRO A 29 3.34 -2.78 9.97
N TYR A 30 2.79 -3.01 8.78
CA TYR A 30 1.83 -2.10 8.15
C TYR A 30 0.37 -2.32 8.59
N LYS A 31 0.07 -3.39 9.35
CA LYS A 31 -1.29 -3.75 9.80
C LYS A 31 -2.35 -3.75 8.67
N VAL A 32 -1.95 -4.20 7.48
CA VAL A 32 -2.81 -4.24 6.27
C VAL A 32 -3.59 -5.53 6.09
N ARG A 33 -3.46 -6.48 7.01
CA ARG A 33 -4.28 -7.69 7.01
C ARG A 33 -5.57 -7.42 7.77
N ARG A 34 -6.71 -7.67 7.14
CA ARG A 34 -8.05 -7.50 7.73
C ARG A 34 -8.62 -8.86 8.11
N PHE A 35 -9.37 -8.90 9.20
CA PHE A 35 -9.95 -10.15 9.70
C PHE A 35 -11.46 -10.09 9.58
N ASN A 36 -12.05 -11.18 9.09
CA ASN A 36 -13.50 -11.32 9.03
C ASN A 36 -14.03 -11.82 10.37
N PHE A 37 -14.37 -10.88 11.26
CA PHE A 37 -14.91 -11.18 12.59
C PHE A 37 -16.29 -11.83 12.54
N PHE A 38 -17.14 -11.31 11.65
CA PHE A 38 -18.50 -11.80 11.43
C PHE A 38 -18.61 -12.36 10.01
N ASP A 39 -19.72 -13.05 9.75
CA ASP A 39 -20.04 -13.51 8.41
C ASP A 39 -20.70 -12.37 7.61
N TYR A 40 -19.86 -11.49 7.05
CA TYR A 40 -20.30 -10.34 6.27
C TYR A 40 -21.01 -10.71 4.96
N ASN A 41 -20.88 -11.96 4.50
CA ASN A 41 -21.50 -12.40 3.26
C ASN A 41 -22.86 -13.07 3.47
N GLN A 42 -23.15 -13.61 4.66
CA GLN A 42 -24.42 -14.30 4.92
C GLN A 42 -25.38 -13.50 5.82
N ARG A 43 -24.95 -12.35 6.35
CA ARG A 43 -25.73 -11.56 7.32
C ARG A 43 -25.88 -10.11 6.90
N SER A 44 -27.02 -9.52 7.26
CA SER A 44 -27.19 -8.07 7.21
C SER A 44 -26.32 -7.37 8.25
N LEU A 45 -25.86 -6.17 7.91
CA LEU A 45 -24.98 -5.37 8.77
C LEU A 45 -25.64 -5.01 10.11
N ASP A 46 -26.97 -4.85 10.12
CA ASP A 46 -27.73 -4.46 11.31
C ASP A 46 -27.85 -5.59 12.35
N LYS A 47 -27.63 -6.85 11.94
CA LYS A 47 -27.84 -8.05 12.77
C LYS A 47 -26.56 -8.86 12.97
N LEU A 48 -25.39 -8.24 12.87
CA LEU A 48 -24.10 -8.94 12.96
C LEU A 48 -23.84 -9.56 14.35
N TYR A 49 -24.28 -8.88 15.42
CA TYR A 49 -24.03 -9.28 16.82
C TYR A 49 -25.05 -10.26 17.39
N THR A 50 -26.22 -10.39 16.76
CA THR A 50 -27.26 -11.33 17.16
C THR A 50 -26.79 -12.79 16.99
N TRP A 51 -26.99 -13.58 18.05
CA TRP A 51 -26.55 -14.97 18.13
C TRP A 51 -27.11 -15.83 16.98
N ASN A 52 -26.29 -16.79 16.54
CA ASN A 52 -26.42 -17.54 15.28
C ASN A 52 -27.71 -18.36 15.10
N MET A 53 -28.61 -18.37 16.10
CA MET A 53 -29.88 -19.10 16.07
C MET A 53 -31.08 -18.25 15.64
N VAL A 54 -30.96 -16.91 15.63
CA VAL A 54 -32.12 -16.01 15.43
C VAL A 54 -32.16 -15.40 14.01
N ASN A 55 -31.04 -15.40 13.29
CA ASN A 55 -30.97 -14.79 11.96
C ASN A 55 -30.96 -15.83 10.85
N GLU A 56 -31.82 -15.63 9.86
CA GLU A 56 -31.75 -16.33 8.60
C GLU A 56 -30.40 -16.10 7.93
N LYS A 57 -29.73 -17.20 7.57
CA LYS A 57 -28.53 -17.16 6.75
C LYS A 57 -28.97 -17.04 5.30
N GLY A 58 -28.60 -15.96 4.63
CA GLY A 58 -28.92 -15.81 3.23
C GLY A 58 -28.63 -14.40 2.74
N THR A 59 -27.79 -14.29 1.72
CA THR A 59 -27.74 -13.08 0.91
C THR A 59 -28.81 -13.16 -0.19
N PRO A 60 -29.60 -12.09 -0.39
CA PRO A 60 -30.40 -11.92 -1.60
C PRO A 60 -29.57 -12.21 -2.86
N ASP A 61 -30.16 -12.88 -3.84
CA ASP A 61 -29.45 -13.26 -5.07
C ASP A 61 -28.94 -12.03 -5.86
N THR A 62 -29.66 -10.91 -5.75
CA THR A 62 -29.22 -9.61 -6.29
C THR A 62 -27.85 -9.18 -5.76
N LEU A 63 -27.58 -9.40 -4.47
CA LEU A 63 -26.29 -9.09 -3.85
C LEU A 63 -25.20 -10.10 -4.23
N LYS A 64 -25.57 -11.36 -4.51
CA LYS A 64 -24.62 -12.36 -5.00
C LYS A 64 -24.13 -12.03 -6.41
N MET A 65 -25.01 -11.54 -7.28
CA MET A 65 -24.66 -11.13 -8.65
C MET A 65 -23.66 -9.97 -8.74
N ARG A 66 -23.56 -9.15 -7.68
CA ARG A 66 -22.56 -8.08 -7.60
C ARG A 66 -21.12 -8.62 -7.43
N ASN A 67 -20.97 -9.81 -6.86
CA ASN A 67 -19.66 -10.34 -6.51
C ASN A 67 -18.92 -10.84 -7.76
N ASN A 68 -17.62 -10.60 -7.82
CA ASN A 68 -16.79 -11.13 -8.90
C ASN A 68 -16.64 -12.66 -8.74
N PRO A 69 -16.99 -13.47 -9.76
CA PRO A 69 -16.89 -14.92 -9.69
C PRO A 69 -15.45 -15.45 -9.54
N ASN A 70 -14.45 -14.70 -10.01
CA ASN A 70 -13.04 -15.11 -9.97
C ASN A 70 -12.35 -14.77 -8.65
N VAL A 71 -13.09 -14.18 -7.69
CA VAL A 71 -12.58 -13.89 -6.35
C VAL A 71 -13.39 -14.65 -5.33
N THR A 72 -12.70 -15.40 -4.48
CA THR A 72 -13.36 -16.10 -3.37
C THR A 72 -14.11 -15.12 -2.48
N VAL A 73 -15.36 -15.47 -2.16
CA VAL A 73 -16.13 -14.80 -1.12
C VAL A 73 -15.80 -15.48 0.20
N ARG A 74 -15.32 -14.70 1.18
CA ARG A 74 -14.72 -15.24 2.40
C ARG A 74 -15.81 -15.48 3.45
N MET A 75 -15.64 -16.55 4.22
CA MET A 75 -16.43 -16.81 5.41
C MET A 75 -15.87 -16.08 6.64
N ARG A 76 -16.61 -16.15 7.75
CA ARG A 76 -16.14 -15.73 9.07
C ARG A 76 -14.85 -16.45 9.46
N GLY A 77 -13.97 -15.78 10.18
CA GLY A 77 -12.79 -16.40 10.79
C GLY A 77 -11.55 -16.40 9.91
N VAL A 78 -11.61 -15.76 8.75
CA VAL A 78 -10.54 -15.76 7.75
C VAL A 78 -9.87 -14.39 7.69
N MET A 79 -8.55 -14.40 7.53
CA MET A 79 -7.77 -13.20 7.25
C MET A 79 -7.76 -12.89 5.75
N GLU A 80 -7.81 -11.61 5.41
CA GLU A 80 -7.66 -11.10 4.07
C GLU A 80 -6.62 -9.99 4.00
N LYS A 81 -6.18 -9.69 2.78
CA LYS A 81 -5.21 -8.65 2.47
C LYS A 81 -5.33 -8.26 1.00
N CYS A 82 -4.67 -7.16 0.62
CA CYS A 82 -4.44 -6.87 -0.79
C CYS A 82 -3.54 -7.95 -1.43
N THR A 83 -4.02 -8.62 -2.48
CA THR A 83 -3.30 -9.66 -3.23
C THR A 83 -2.86 -9.17 -4.62
N PHE A 84 -2.77 -7.85 -4.82
CA PHE A 84 -2.51 -7.21 -6.14
C PHE A 84 -3.41 -7.76 -7.25
N CYS A 85 -4.69 -7.97 -6.94
CA CYS A 85 -5.66 -8.53 -7.88
C CYS A 85 -5.18 -9.83 -8.54
N VAL A 86 -4.77 -10.80 -7.73
CA VAL A 86 -4.29 -12.12 -8.19
C VAL A 86 -5.19 -12.75 -9.26
N GLN A 87 -6.51 -12.55 -9.19
CA GLN A 87 -7.45 -13.01 -10.21
C GLN A 87 -7.11 -12.46 -11.60
N ARG A 88 -6.80 -11.17 -11.73
CA ARG A 88 -6.41 -10.53 -13.00
C ARG A 88 -5.03 -10.99 -13.45
N ILE A 89 -4.09 -11.19 -12.51
CA ILE A 89 -2.76 -11.71 -12.81
C ILE A 89 -2.86 -13.13 -13.38
N GLN A 90 -3.67 -14.00 -12.77
CA GLN A 90 -3.84 -15.37 -13.24
C GLN A 90 -4.58 -15.43 -14.57
N GLU A 91 -5.64 -14.63 -14.76
CA GLU A 91 -6.32 -14.49 -16.06
C GLU A 91 -5.33 -14.08 -17.17
N ALA A 92 -4.49 -13.08 -16.93
CA ALA A 92 -3.49 -12.63 -17.89
C ALA A 92 -2.42 -13.70 -18.17
N LYS A 93 -1.97 -14.42 -17.12
CA LYS A 93 -1.03 -15.55 -17.27
C LYS A 93 -1.63 -16.68 -18.09
N ILE A 94 -2.89 -17.04 -17.84
CA ILE A 94 -3.60 -18.09 -18.57
C ILE A 94 -3.77 -17.66 -20.02
N ALA A 95 -4.20 -16.43 -20.28
CA ALA A 95 -4.35 -15.90 -21.64
C ALA A 95 -3.02 -15.87 -22.41
N ALA A 96 -1.92 -15.50 -21.74
CA ALA A 96 -0.58 -15.54 -22.33
C ALA A 96 -0.16 -16.98 -22.68
N LYS A 97 -0.37 -17.95 -21.78
CA LYS A 97 -0.10 -19.38 -22.05
C LYS A 97 -0.93 -19.92 -23.21
N VAL A 98 -2.22 -19.59 -23.26
CA VAL A 98 -3.11 -20.01 -24.36
C VAL A 98 -2.64 -19.44 -25.71
N ARG A 99 -2.18 -18.18 -25.73
CA ARG A 99 -1.61 -17.55 -26.94
C ARG A 99 -0.30 -18.21 -27.37
N ALA A 100 0.56 -18.53 -26.40
CA ALA A 100 1.86 -19.14 -26.64
C ALA A 100 1.75 -20.56 -27.24
N LYS A 101 0.69 -21.31 -26.92
CA LYS A 101 0.52 -22.72 -27.31
C LYS A 101 1.77 -23.53 -26.91
N ASP A 102 2.48 -24.08 -27.89
CA ASP A 102 3.70 -24.88 -27.71
C ASP A 102 4.98 -24.02 -27.76
N SER A 103 4.88 -22.72 -28.03
CA SER A 103 6.03 -21.83 -28.02
C SER A 103 6.41 -21.41 -26.59
N ASP A 104 7.70 -21.19 -26.35
CA ASP A 104 8.21 -20.73 -25.06
C ASP A 104 7.87 -19.26 -24.74
N ASN A 105 7.18 -18.56 -25.63
CA ASN A 105 6.86 -17.14 -25.45
C ASN A 105 5.63 -16.92 -24.56
N VAL A 106 5.78 -17.22 -23.27
CA VAL A 106 4.74 -17.08 -22.23
C VAL A 106 4.76 -15.69 -21.56
N LEU A 107 5.59 -14.77 -22.07
CA LEU A 107 5.72 -13.43 -21.52
C LEU A 107 4.41 -12.65 -21.68
N ILE A 108 3.95 -12.06 -20.59
CA ILE A 108 2.80 -11.17 -20.60
C ILE A 108 3.27 -9.83 -21.18
N PRO A 109 2.63 -9.29 -22.23
CA PRO A 109 3.00 -7.99 -22.77
C PRO A 109 2.95 -6.90 -21.69
N THR A 110 3.89 -5.96 -21.75
CA THR A 110 3.95 -4.81 -20.85
C THR A 110 2.64 -4.02 -20.97
N ASP A 111 2.06 -3.62 -19.82
CA ASP A 111 0.77 -2.93 -19.72
C ASP A 111 -0.47 -3.70 -20.24
N ALA A 112 -0.38 -5.02 -20.47
CA ALA A 112 -1.53 -5.83 -20.95
C ALA A 112 -2.74 -5.82 -20.00
N PHE A 113 -2.51 -5.67 -18.70
CA PHE A 113 -3.56 -5.53 -17.70
C PHE A 113 -3.08 -4.68 -16.53
N THR A 114 -4.03 -4.19 -15.74
CA THR A 114 -3.74 -3.43 -14.52
C THR A 114 -4.61 -3.90 -13.35
N THR A 115 -4.21 -3.52 -12.13
CA THR A 115 -4.98 -3.81 -10.91
C THR A 115 -6.22 -2.95 -10.81
N ALA A 116 -7.22 -3.39 -10.04
CA ALA A 116 -8.47 -2.65 -9.89
C ALA A 116 -8.25 -1.24 -9.28
N CYS A 117 -7.33 -1.11 -8.32
CA CYS A 117 -7.02 0.18 -7.71
C CYS A 117 -6.26 1.12 -8.65
N ALA A 118 -5.37 0.60 -9.49
CA ALA A 118 -4.69 1.39 -10.52
C ALA A 118 -5.68 1.83 -11.61
N GLN A 119 -6.55 0.94 -12.09
CA GLN A 119 -7.56 1.28 -13.09
C GLN A 119 -8.58 2.32 -12.61
N ALA A 120 -8.98 2.26 -11.34
CA ALA A 120 -9.99 3.14 -10.79
C ALA A 120 -9.45 4.53 -10.43
N CYS A 121 -8.12 4.71 -10.39
CA CYS A 121 -7.51 5.97 -9.98
C CYS A 121 -7.49 6.95 -11.16
N PRO A 122 -8.26 8.06 -11.12
CA PRO A 122 -8.32 9.00 -12.25
C PRO A 122 -7.02 9.80 -12.43
N THR A 123 -6.17 9.86 -11.40
CA THR A 123 -4.91 10.61 -11.41
C THR A 123 -3.69 9.72 -11.69
N ASP A 124 -3.90 8.46 -12.07
CA ASP A 124 -2.83 7.48 -12.35
C ASP A 124 -1.76 7.36 -11.24
N ALA A 125 -2.17 7.54 -9.98
CA ALA A 125 -1.25 7.55 -8.85
C ALA A 125 -0.65 6.16 -8.53
N ILE A 126 -1.33 5.10 -8.97
CA ILE A 126 -0.91 3.71 -8.71
C ILE A 126 -0.49 3.09 -10.04
N ILE A 127 0.79 2.78 -10.15
CA ILE A 127 1.36 2.11 -11.32
C ILE A 127 1.65 0.66 -10.94
N PHE A 128 1.12 -0.29 -11.72
CA PHE A 128 1.31 -1.72 -11.54
C PHE A 128 1.94 -2.33 -12.79
N GLY A 129 2.85 -3.31 -12.62
CA GLY A 129 3.60 -3.87 -13.73
C GLY A 129 4.72 -4.81 -13.29
N ASN A 130 5.46 -5.32 -14.28
CA ASN A 130 6.56 -6.26 -14.06
C ASN A 130 7.85 -5.50 -13.67
N ILE A 131 8.40 -5.82 -12.50
CA ILE A 131 9.65 -5.22 -11.98
C ILE A 131 10.89 -5.81 -12.67
N ALA A 132 10.79 -7.03 -13.21
CA ALA A 132 11.90 -7.66 -13.91
C ALA A 132 12.15 -7.05 -15.30
N ASP A 133 11.12 -6.46 -15.91
CA ASP A 133 11.23 -5.74 -17.18
C ASP A 133 11.76 -4.30 -16.93
N PRO A 134 12.97 -3.94 -17.42
CA PRO A 134 13.53 -2.60 -17.24
C PRO A 134 12.72 -1.49 -17.92
N GLU A 135 11.99 -1.82 -18.99
CA GLU A 135 11.25 -0.84 -19.79
C GLU A 135 9.88 -0.50 -19.19
N SER A 136 9.42 -1.29 -18.23
CA SER A 136 8.12 -1.10 -17.58
C SER A 136 8.05 0.24 -16.82
N LYS A 137 6.85 0.84 -16.80
CA LYS A 137 6.59 2.09 -16.06
C LYS A 137 6.93 1.96 -14.57
N VAL A 138 6.73 0.78 -13.98
CA VAL A 138 7.06 0.51 -12.57
C VAL A 138 8.57 0.51 -12.35
N SER A 139 9.33 -0.15 -13.22
CA SER A 139 10.80 -0.19 -13.11
C SER A 139 11.43 1.19 -13.23
N LYS A 140 10.91 2.02 -14.14
CA LYS A 140 11.32 3.43 -14.30
C LYS A 140 10.94 4.27 -13.08
N SER A 141 9.69 4.18 -12.62
CA SER A 141 9.20 4.95 -11.45
C SER A 141 9.92 4.58 -10.16
N ARG A 142 10.36 3.33 -10.01
CA ARG A 142 11.09 2.86 -8.83
C ARG A 142 12.54 3.39 -8.77
N LYS A 143 13.10 3.79 -9.91
CA LYS A 143 14.44 4.43 -10.00
C LYS A 143 14.38 5.95 -9.84
N ASP A 144 13.18 6.54 -9.75
CA ASP A 144 13.01 7.98 -9.48
C ASP A 144 13.68 8.34 -8.13
N VAL A 145 14.35 9.49 -8.07
CA VAL A 145 15.01 10.01 -6.85
C VAL A 145 14.02 10.16 -5.69
N ARG A 146 12.74 10.33 -5.99
CA ARG A 146 11.65 10.46 -5.00
C ARG A 146 11.14 9.12 -4.49
N ALA A 147 11.58 8.00 -5.08
CA ALA A 147 11.09 6.68 -4.69
C ALA A 147 11.67 6.26 -3.34
N TYR A 148 10.80 5.88 -2.42
CA TYR A 148 11.19 5.35 -1.12
C TYR A 148 10.34 4.14 -0.73
N ARG A 149 10.91 3.28 0.12
CA ARG A 149 10.22 2.12 0.68
C ARG A 149 9.82 2.43 2.11
N LEU A 150 8.58 2.10 2.45
CA LEU A 150 8.06 2.37 3.79
C LEU A 150 8.73 1.44 4.79
N LEU A 151 9.15 1.98 5.95
CA LEU A 151 9.81 1.23 7.04
C LEU A 151 11.02 0.39 6.57
N GLU A 152 11.89 1.00 5.75
CA GLU A 152 13.04 0.30 5.15
C GLU A 152 14.01 -0.28 6.19
N TYR A 153 14.14 0.36 7.36
CA TYR A 153 14.96 -0.12 8.48
C TYR A 153 14.54 -1.51 9.01
N LEU A 154 13.28 -1.93 8.79
CA LEU A 154 12.82 -3.27 9.17
C LEU A 154 13.22 -4.35 8.15
N ASN A 155 13.86 -3.97 7.04
CA ASN A 155 14.29 -4.85 5.95
C ASN A 155 13.19 -5.81 5.45
N THR A 156 11.92 -5.37 5.47
CA THR A 156 10.79 -6.20 4.97
C THR A 156 10.74 -6.28 3.45
N GLN A 157 11.62 -5.55 2.76
CA GLN A 157 11.73 -5.46 1.32
C GLN A 157 10.36 -5.43 0.61
N PRO A 158 9.51 -4.44 0.89
CA PRO A 158 8.17 -4.36 0.31
C PRO A 158 8.24 -4.21 -1.22
N ARG A 159 7.33 -4.87 -1.95
CA ARG A 159 7.22 -4.74 -3.41
C ARG A 159 6.60 -3.42 -3.86
N ILE A 160 5.92 -2.73 -2.94
CA ILE A 160 5.39 -1.37 -3.14
C ILE A 160 6.48 -0.37 -2.78
N SER A 161 6.70 0.60 -3.67
CA SER A 161 7.48 1.80 -3.39
C SER A 161 6.56 3.01 -3.56
N TYR A 162 6.80 4.07 -2.79
CA TYR A 162 6.03 5.31 -2.86
C TYR A 162 6.90 6.41 -3.45
N LEU A 163 6.27 7.37 -4.11
CA LEU A 163 6.94 8.61 -4.54
C LEU A 163 6.68 9.70 -3.50
N ALA A 164 7.73 10.40 -3.09
CA ALA A 164 7.62 11.53 -2.17
C ALA A 164 6.72 12.63 -2.76
N ARG A 165 5.83 13.16 -1.93
CA ARG A 165 4.95 14.27 -2.32
C ARG A 165 5.75 15.56 -2.37
N ILE A 166 5.95 16.09 -3.58
CA ILE A 166 6.48 17.44 -3.77
C ILE A 166 5.30 18.42 -3.69
N ARG A 167 5.43 19.43 -2.82
CA ARG A 167 4.53 20.59 -2.81
C ARG A 167 5.27 21.71 -3.56
N ASN A 168 4.56 22.41 -4.45
CA ASN A 168 5.10 23.57 -5.17
C ASN A 168 4.50 24.86 -4.55
N PRO A 169 5.01 25.34 -3.41
CA PRO A 169 4.46 26.53 -2.77
C PRO A 169 4.80 27.78 -3.57
N ASN A 170 3.84 28.71 -3.64
CA ASN A 170 4.09 30.04 -4.17
C ASN A 170 4.86 30.88 -3.15
N MET A 171 6.08 31.31 -3.48
CA MET A 171 6.95 32.10 -2.59
C MET A 171 6.33 33.42 -2.13
N LYS A 172 5.36 33.97 -2.87
CA LYS A 172 4.66 35.22 -2.51
C LYS A 172 3.59 35.04 -1.42
N MET A 173 3.26 33.79 -1.05
CA MET A 173 2.25 33.51 -0.04
C MET A 173 2.84 33.62 1.37
N PRO A 174 2.17 34.27 2.33
CA PRO A 174 2.58 34.24 3.72
C PRO A 174 2.73 32.79 4.21
N GLY A 175 3.88 32.46 4.80
CA GLY A 175 4.15 31.10 5.29
C GLY A 175 4.59 30.08 4.22
N ALA A 176 4.93 30.51 2.99
CA ALA A 176 5.41 29.62 1.92
C ALA A 176 6.59 28.74 2.36
N ASN A 177 7.52 29.27 3.16
CA ASN A 177 8.70 28.56 3.66
C ASN A 177 8.35 27.41 4.65
N ARG A 178 7.13 27.42 5.19
CA ARG A 178 6.62 26.37 6.10
C ARG A 178 5.87 25.25 5.36
N ILE A 179 5.68 25.38 4.04
CA ILE A 179 4.94 24.40 3.25
C ILE A 179 5.89 23.32 2.75
N GLY A 180 5.84 22.14 3.37
CA GLY A 180 6.62 20.97 2.94
C GLY A 180 7.95 20.77 3.67
N SER A 181 8.32 21.69 4.57
CA SER A 181 9.35 21.49 5.57
C SER A 181 8.84 20.50 6.62
N PHE A 182 9.39 19.28 6.60
CA PHE A 182 9.32 18.39 7.75
C PHE A 182 10.16 19.03 8.86
N MET A 183 9.52 19.57 9.89
CA MET A 183 10.08 20.05 11.16
C MET A 183 11.63 20.13 11.18
N SER A 184 12.17 21.17 10.56
CA SER A 184 13.57 21.57 10.75
C SER A 184 13.73 22.63 11.83
N ASP A 185 12.62 23.22 12.29
CA ASP A 185 12.63 24.15 13.40
C ASP A 185 12.66 23.32 14.69
N GLY A 186 13.88 23.09 15.18
CA GLY A 186 14.10 22.71 16.56
C GLY A 186 13.38 23.69 17.48
N HIS A 187 12.94 23.20 18.63
CA HIS A 187 12.29 23.94 19.72
C HIS A 187 12.56 25.45 19.73
N ASP A 188 11.69 26.23 19.09
CA ASP A 188 11.61 27.67 19.29
C ASP A 188 11.02 27.89 20.69
N HIS A 189 11.90 28.11 21.66
CA HIS A 189 11.50 28.70 22.93
C HIS A 189 10.96 30.10 22.65
N ALA A 190 9.67 30.31 22.91
CA ALA A 190 9.03 31.61 22.80
C ALA A 190 9.76 32.64 23.68
N PRO A 191 10.11 33.84 23.16
CA PRO A 191 10.77 34.87 23.95
C PRO A 191 9.70 35.63 24.73
N GLY A 192 9.54 35.24 25.99
CA GLY A 192 8.67 35.94 26.93
C GLY A 192 9.20 35.78 28.33
N HIS A 193 10.34 36.41 28.65
CA HIS A 193 10.59 37.06 29.93
C HIS A 193 11.82 37.97 29.80
N SER A 194 11.55 39.26 29.97
CA SER A 194 12.49 40.37 30.01
C SER A 194 13.40 40.30 31.22
N HIS A 195 14.72 40.41 31.02
CA HIS A 195 15.60 41.19 31.91
C HIS A 195 16.70 41.84 31.06
N SER A 196 16.69 43.17 31.01
CA SER A 196 17.65 44.06 30.33
C SER A 196 19.00 44.17 31.08
N PRO A 197 19.94 45.06 30.69
CA PRO A 197 20.78 45.01 29.50
C PRO A 197 22.28 45.22 29.85
N LYS A 198 23.25 44.65 29.13
CA LYS A 198 24.60 45.22 29.01
C LYS A 198 25.23 44.84 27.66
N ASP A 199 25.26 45.82 26.75
CA ASP A 199 26.23 45.89 25.65
C ASP A 199 27.64 46.17 26.19
N PRO A 200 28.68 46.26 25.33
CA PRO A 200 29.05 45.45 24.17
C PRO A 200 30.42 44.80 24.47
N VAL A 201 31.15 44.29 23.46
CA VAL A 201 32.64 44.42 23.29
C VAL A 201 33.30 43.17 22.65
N HIS A 202 33.91 43.40 21.47
CA HIS A 202 35.02 42.66 20.81
C HIS A 202 34.76 41.22 20.34
N ALA A 203 35.33 40.69 19.26
CA ALA A 203 36.06 41.14 18.08
C ALA A 203 36.16 39.89 17.19
N ALA A 204 36.16 40.04 15.87
CA ALA A 204 36.47 38.94 14.97
C ALA A 204 37.89 38.39 15.22
N PRO A 205 38.13 37.11 14.91
CA PRO A 205 39.30 36.83 14.08
C PRO A 205 39.02 35.84 12.95
N THR A 206 39.54 36.25 11.79
CA THR A 206 39.96 35.47 10.63
C THR A 206 40.92 34.33 11.00
N GLY A 207 40.93 33.23 10.22
CA GLY A 207 42.10 32.35 10.12
C GLY A 207 41.77 30.86 9.91
N GLY A 208 42.25 30.28 8.82
CA GLY A 208 42.06 28.87 8.46
C GLY A 208 43.19 27.92 8.93
N HIS A 209 43.16 26.73 8.31
CA HIS A 209 44.01 25.52 8.46
C HIS A 209 43.68 24.67 9.71
N ASN A 210 43.47 23.35 9.64
CA ASN A 210 43.96 22.29 8.73
C ASN A 210 42.83 21.42 8.15
#